data_AF-W0DTK0-F1
#
_entry.id   AF-W0DTK0-F1
#
_cell.length_a   1.000
_cell.length_b   1.000
_cell.length_c   1.000
_cell.angle_alpha   90.00
_cell.angle_beta   90.00
_cell.angle_gamma   90.00
#
_symmetry.space_group_name_H-M   'P 1'
#
loop_
_entity.id
_entity.type
_entity.pdbx_description
1 polymer ?
#
loop_
_entity_poly.entity_id
_entity_poly.type
_entity_poly.pdbx_seq_one_letter_code
_entity_poly.pdbx_strand_id
1 'polypeptide(L)'
;MENGSFFLTLLVWIAFFIVAIPLVRRIRHPDQRPLAAYLIFVSLFTLVAGILFALLSWLAVYLGLSQALERVVPAIVFLLLVFAPAYLVAAWQARKPRWRRPPPP
;
A
#
# COMPACT_ATOMS: atom_id res chain seq x y z
N MET A 1 -19.41 10.67 19.53
CA MET A 1 -18.47 11.50 18.75
C MET A 1 -17.80 10.66 17.65
N GLU A 2 -18.59 9.97 16.82
CA GLU A 2 -18.06 8.98 15.84
C GLU A 2 -17.72 9.60 14.47
N ASN A 3 -18.28 10.77 14.16
CA ASN A 3 -18.09 11.40 12.85
C ASN A 3 -16.67 11.94 12.65
N GLY A 4 -16.03 12.43 13.73
CA GLY A 4 -14.72 13.07 13.65
C GLY A 4 -13.60 12.12 13.22
N SER A 5 -13.59 10.89 13.74
CA SER A 5 -12.59 9.86 13.37
C SER A 5 -12.78 9.35 11.95
N PHE A 6 -14.04 9.23 11.48
CA PHE A 6 -14.34 8.85 10.11
C PHE A 6 -13.78 9.87 9.11
N PHE A 7 -14.06 11.16 9.29
CA PHE A 7 -13.55 12.22 8.41
C PHE A 7 -12.02 12.28 8.41
N LEU A 8 -11.39 12.11 9.58
CA LEU A 8 -9.95 12.11 9.72
C LEU A 8 -9.33 10.90 9.00
N THR A 9 -9.94 9.73 9.13
CA THR A 9 -9.53 8.50 8.43
C THR A 9 -9.66 8.67 6.92
N LEU A 10 -10.78 9.22 6.45
CA LEU A 10 -11.01 9.52 5.04
C LEU A 10 -9.97 10.51 4.50
N LEU A 11 -9.66 11.57 5.25
CA LEU A 11 -8.67 12.57 4.85
C LEU A 11 -7.27 11.97 4.75
N VAL A 12 -6.86 11.14 5.73
CA VAL A 12 -5.58 10.43 5.69
C VAL A 12 -5.53 9.48 4.48
N TRP A 13 -6.63 8.78 4.20
CA TRP A 13 -6.75 7.88 3.06
C TRP A 13 -6.62 8.65 1.73
N ILE A 14 -7.35 9.75 1.55
CA ILE A 14 -7.25 10.60 0.36
C ILE A 14 -5.84 11.19 0.22
N ALA A 15 -5.27 11.72 1.30
CA ALA A 15 -3.91 12.27 1.29
C ALA A 15 -2.88 11.21 0.86
N PHE A 16 -3.03 9.97 1.33
CA PHE A 16 -2.19 8.86 0.90
C PHE A 16 -2.25 8.62 -0.62
N PHE A 17 -3.45 8.63 -1.22
CA PHE A 17 -3.60 8.51 -2.67
C PHE A 17 -2.99 9.70 -3.42
N ILE A 18 -3.18 10.91 -2.93
CA ILE A 18 -2.61 12.12 -3.54
C ILE A 18 -1.07 12.04 -3.52
N VAL A 19 -0.48 11.63 -2.40
CA VAL A 19 0.99 11.48 -2.25
C VAL A 19 1.54 10.35 -3.12
N ALA A 20 0.75 9.30 -3.39
CA ALA A 20 1.15 8.23 -4.29
C ALA A 20 1.33 8.70 -5.75
N ILE A 21 0.64 9.76 -6.19
CA ILE A 21 0.75 10.28 -7.57
C ILE A 21 2.17 10.74 -7.94
N PRO A 22 2.79 11.72 -7.25
CA PRO A 22 4.14 12.16 -7.57
C PRO A 22 5.16 11.03 -7.37
N LEU A 23 4.93 10.14 -6.39
CA LEU A 23 5.78 9.00 -6.11
C LEU A 23 5.81 8.03 -7.30
N VAL A 24 4.64 7.60 -7.77
CA VAL A 24 4.50 6.74 -8.96
C VAL A 24 5.07 7.43 -10.20
N ARG A 25 4.84 8.74 -10.37
CA ARG A 25 5.41 9.50 -11.49
C ARG A 25 6.95 9.48 -11.50
N ARG A 26 7.59 9.47 -10.32
CA ARG A 26 9.07 9.40 -10.19
C ARG A 26 9.62 8.00 -10.41
N ILE A 27 8.90 6.95 -9.99
CA ILE A 27 9.39 5.56 -10.06
C ILE A 27 8.99 4.82 -11.34
N ARG A 28 7.97 5.28 -12.07
CA ARG A 28 7.47 4.57 -13.26
C ARG A 28 8.53 4.50 -14.35
N HIS A 29 8.46 3.44 -15.16
CA HIS A 29 9.20 3.38 -16.42
C HIS A 29 8.67 4.45 -17.42
N PRO A 30 9.54 5.16 -18.17
CA PRO A 30 9.11 6.23 -19.09
C PRO A 30 8.07 5.77 -20.12
N ASP A 31 8.15 4.51 -20.58
CA ASP A 31 7.23 3.92 -21.56
C ASP A 31 5.83 3.58 -21.01
N GLN A 32 5.60 3.67 -19.69
CA GLN A 32 4.30 3.37 -19.10
C GLN A 32 3.42 4.62 -18.99
N ARG A 33 2.14 4.52 -19.38
CA ARG A 33 1.17 5.60 -19.15
C ARG A 33 1.06 5.89 -17.63
N PRO A 34 1.16 7.15 -17.18
CA PRO A 34 1.18 7.50 -15.76
C PRO A 34 -0.02 6.95 -14.97
N LEU A 35 -1.22 7.04 -15.56
CA LEU A 35 -2.44 6.55 -14.95
C LEU A 35 -2.43 5.02 -14.78
N ALA A 36 -1.92 4.28 -15.77
CA ALA A 36 -1.83 2.83 -15.68
C ALA A 36 -0.85 2.39 -14.58
N ALA A 37 0.31 3.02 -14.49
CA ALA A 37 1.28 2.76 -13.42
C ALA A 37 0.69 3.07 -12.03
N TYR A 38 -0.10 4.14 -11.92
CA TYR A 38 -0.77 4.51 -10.68
C TYR A 38 -1.83 3.49 -10.26
N LEU A 39 -2.70 3.07 -11.19
CA LEU A 39 -3.72 2.05 -10.90
C LEU A 39 -3.08 0.72 -10.51
N ILE A 40 -2.03 0.29 -11.21
CA ILE A 40 -1.28 -0.93 -10.84
C ILE A 40 -0.72 -0.78 -9.43
N PHE A 41 -0.04 0.32 -9.13
CA PHE A 41 0.53 0.56 -7.82
C PHE A 41 -0.55 0.52 -6.72
N VAL A 42 -1.65 1.24 -6.88
CA VAL A 42 -2.75 1.30 -5.91
C VAL A 42 -3.39 -0.06 -5.70
N SER A 43 -3.71 -0.78 -6.77
CA SER A 43 -4.33 -2.10 -6.67
C SER A 43 -3.42 -3.10 -5.99
N LEU A 44 -2.14 -3.13 -6.37
CA LEU A 44 -1.16 -4.06 -5.78
C LEU A 44 -0.86 -3.71 -4.32
N PHE A 45 -0.70 -2.43 -4.01
CA PHE A 45 -0.50 -1.95 -2.64
C PHE A 45 -1.68 -2.36 -1.76
N THR A 46 -2.91 -2.08 -2.19
CA THR A 46 -4.13 -2.42 -1.45
C THR A 46 -4.24 -3.93 -1.22
N LEU A 47 -3.99 -4.73 -2.27
CA LEU A 47 -4.05 -6.19 -2.18
C LEU A 47 -3.02 -6.74 -1.19
N VAL A 48 -1.75 -6.34 -1.34
CA VAL A 48 -0.66 -6.83 -0.48
C VAL A 48 -0.82 -6.34 0.95
N ALA A 49 -1.19 -5.07 1.16
CA ALA A 49 -1.47 -4.52 2.48
C ALA A 49 -2.63 -5.25 3.17
N GLY A 50 -3.72 -5.54 2.44
CA GLY A 50 -4.85 -6.31 2.97
C GLY A 50 -4.46 -7.71 3.41
N ILE A 51 -3.68 -8.42 2.57
CA ILE A 51 -3.17 -9.77 2.90
C ILE A 51 -2.27 -9.72 4.13
N LEU A 52 -1.30 -8.80 4.17
CA LEU A 52 -0.37 -8.67 5.30
C LEU A 52 -1.08 -8.24 6.58
N PHE A 53 -2.02 -7.31 6.49
CA PHE A 53 -2.82 -6.87 7.65
C PHE A 53 -3.61 -8.04 8.23
N ALA A 54 -4.28 -8.83 7.38
CA ALA A 54 -5.03 -10.01 7.83
C ALA A 54 -4.11 -11.06 8.47
N LEU A 55 -3.00 -11.40 7.81
CA LEU A 55 -2.03 -12.38 8.32
C LEU A 55 -1.40 -11.96 9.64
N LEU A 56 -0.92 -10.71 9.73
CA LEU A 56 -0.29 -10.21 10.94
C LEU A 56 -1.31 -10.00 12.07
N SER A 57 -2.55 -9.61 11.76
CA SER A 57 -3.62 -9.52 12.77
C SER A 57 -3.95 -10.91 13.32
N TRP A 58 -4.09 -11.91 12.44
CA TRP A 58 -4.30 -13.29 12.83
C TRP A 58 -3.14 -13.80 13.71
N LEU A 59 -1.91 -13.51 13.32
CA LEU A 59 -0.72 -13.87 14.11
C LEU A 59 -0.69 -13.16 15.48
N ALA A 60 -1.06 -11.87 15.53
CA ALA A 60 -1.11 -11.12 16.78
C ALA A 60 -2.14 -11.70 17.75
N VAL A 61 -3.31 -12.12 17.25
CA VAL A 61 -4.32 -12.82 18.06
C VAL A 61 -3.79 -14.18 18.52
N TYR A 62 -3.21 -14.96 17.61
CA TYR A 62 -2.65 -16.29 17.91
C TYR A 62 -1.56 -16.24 19.00
N LEU A 63 -0.72 -15.20 18.98
CA LEU A 63 0.36 -15.00 19.95
C LEU A 63 -0.08 -14.26 21.23
N GLY A 64 -1.37 -13.90 21.36
CA GLY A 64 -1.86 -13.12 22.51
C GLY A 64 -1.34 -11.68 22.56
N LEU A 65 -0.84 -11.15 21.45
CA LEU A 65 -0.30 -9.79 21.31
C LEU A 65 -1.35 -8.74 20.91
N SER A 66 -2.63 -9.10 20.84
CA SER A 66 -3.71 -8.18 20.47
C SER A 66 -3.76 -6.94 21.37
N GLN A 67 -3.56 -7.10 22.68
CA GLN A 67 -3.50 -5.98 23.64
C GLN A 67 -2.32 -5.04 23.39
N ALA A 68 -1.23 -5.52 22.80
CA ALA A 68 -0.09 -4.67 22.47
C ALA A 68 -0.46 -3.63 21.40
N LEU A 69 -1.38 -3.97 20.48
CA LEU A 69 -1.85 -3.07 19.42
C LEU A 69 -2.70 -1.90 19.94
N GLU A 70 -3.17 -1.95 21.19
CA GLU A 70 -3.84 -0.80 21.84
C GLU A 70 -2.84 0.32 22.18
N ARG A 71 -1.55 -0.02 22.28
CA ARG A 71 -0.48 0.95 22.52
C ARG A 71 -0.03 1.57 21.20
N VAL A 72 0.25 2.87 21.23
CA VAL A 72 0.64 3.64 20.04
C VAL A 72 1.89 3.07 19.36
N VAL A 73 2.93 2.74 20.14
CA VAL A 73 4.21 2.28 19.56
C VAL A 73 4.09 0.93 18.84
N PRO A 74 3.56 -0.14 19.45
CA PRO A 74 3.33 -1.40 18.73
C PRO A 74 2.38 -1.26 17.55
N ALA A 75 1.34 -0.42 17.64
CA ALA A 75 0.46 -0.14 16.51
C ALA A 75 1.23 0.49 15.33
N ILE A 76 2.10 1.46 15.58
CA ILE A 76 2.95 2.05 14.54
C ILE A 76 3.87 0.99 13.92
N VAL A 77 4.53 0.16 14.75
CA VAL A 77 5.40 -0.92 14.26
C VAL A 77 4.61 -1.92 13.40
N PHE A 78 3.41 -2.30 13.85
CA PHE A 78 2.52 -3.18 13.11
C PHE A 78 2.13 -2.58 11.74
N LEU A 79 1.72 -1.31 11.71
CA LEU A 79 1.38 -0.63 10.46
C LEU A 79 2.58 -0.51 9.52
N LEU A 80 3.79 -0.27 10.05
CA LEU A 80 5.02 -0.27 9.24
C LEU A 80 5.29 -1.65 8.64
N LEU A 81 5.12 -2.72 9.42
CA LEU A 81 5.26 -4.10 8.94
C LEU A 81 4.24 -4.47 7.86
N VAL A 82 3.06 -3.84 7.85
CA VAL A 82 2.06 -4.01 6.79
C VAL A 82 2.41 -3.16 5.57
N PHE A 83 2.55 -1.85 5.75
CA PHE A 83 2.59 -0.91 4.64
C PHE A 83 3.95 -0.82 3.96
N ALA A 84 5.06 -0.97 4.68
CA ALA A 84 6.40 -0.89 4.08
C ALA A 84 6.65 -2.00 3.04
N PRO A 85 6.44 -3.30 3.33
CA PRO A 85 6.58 -4.34 2.30
C PRO A 85 5.52 -4.22 1.20
N ALA A 86 4.26 -3.85 1.51
CA ALA A 86 3.25 -3.61 0.48
C ALA A 86 3.68 -2.51 -0.50
N TYR A 87 4.25 -1.42 0.03
CA TYR A 87 4.84 -0.35 -0.76
C TYR A 87 6.00 -0.84 -1.63
N LEU A 88 6.93 -1.61 -1.07
CA LEU A 88 8.08 -2.14 -1.82
C LEU A 88 7.63 -3.03 -2.97
N VAL A 89 6.67 -3.93 -2.77
CA VAL A 89 6.14 -4.82 -3.81
C VAL A 89 5.42 -4.01 -4.90
N ALA A 90 4.57 -3.06 -4.51
CA ALA A 90 3.87 -2.19 -5.46
C ALA A 90 4.84 -1.30 -6.25
N ALA A 91 5.86 -0.73 -5.59
CA ALA A 91 6.87 0.10 -6.22
C ALA A 91 7.77 -0.71 -7.17
N TRP A 92 8.15 -1.93 -6.79
CA TRP A 92 8.91 -2.84 -7.66
C TRP A 92 8.12 -3.18 -8.92
N GLN A 93 6.83 -3.49 -8.79
CA GLN A 93 5.99 -3.81 -9.93
C GLN A 93 5.76 -2.59 -10.84
N ALA A 94 5.56 -1.40 -10.27
CA ALA A 94 5.40 -0.16 -11.04
C ALA A 94 6.66 0.24 -11.83
N ARG A 95 7.84 -0.21 -11.38
CA ARG A 95 9.13 0.00 -12.07
C ARG A 95 9.36 -0.97 -13.24
N LYS A 96 8.69 -2.13 -13.24
CA LYS A 96 8.98 -3.21 -14.19
C LYS A 96 8.59 -2.80 -15.62
N PRO A 97 9.45 -2.97 -16.64
CA PRO A 97 9.09 -2.66 -18.03
C PRO A 97 7.89 -3.49 -18.48
N ARG A 98 7.02 -2.92 -19.32
CA ARG A 98 5.97 -3.74 -19.98
C ARG A 98 6.68 -4.75 -20.85
N TRP A 99 6.36 -6.04 -20.70
CA TRP A 99 6.89 -7.08 -21.57
C TRP A 99 6.58 -6.66 -23.01
N ARG A 100 7.64 -6.56 -23.81
CA ARG A 100 7.59 -5.97 -25.15
C ARG A 100 6.50 -6.65 -25.97
N ARG A 101 5.76 -5.83 -26.74
CA ARG A 101 4.87 -6.30 -27.80
C ARG A 101 5.59 -7.40 -28.59
N PRO A 102 4.89 -8.48 -28.99
CA PRO A 102 5.48 -9.43 -29.93
C PRO A 102 6.00 -8.66 -31.15
N PRO A 103 7.15 -9.05 -31.73
CA PRO A 103 7.65 -8.41 -32.94
C PRO A 103 6.54 -8.40 -34.01
N PRO A 104 6.41 -7.33 -34.80
CA PRO A 104 5.43 -7.30 -35.90
C PRO A 104 5.66 -8.49 -36.84
N PRO A 105 4.57 -9.03 -37.45
CA PRO A 105 4.64 -10.22 -38.31
C PRO A 105 5.54 -10.02 -39.53
#